data_AF-X1HN65-F1
#
_entry.id   AF-X1HN65-F1
#
_cell.length_a   1.000
_cell.length_b   1.000
_cell.length_c   1.000
_cell.angle_alpha   90.00
_cell.angle_beta   90.00
_cell.angle_gamma   90.00
#
_symmetry.space_group_name_H-M   'P 1'
#
loop_
_entity.id
_entity.type
_entity.pdbx_description
1 polymer ?
#
loop_
_entity_poly.entity_id
_entity_poly.type
_entity_poly.pdbx_seq_one_letter_code
_entity_poly.pdbx_strand_id
1 'polypeptide(L)'
;NVAPCEKALGAISDQFHEKEATFWNSPLVITGFSRIHETAFRPWQSDNIPRRYCSGDALLSDGKVRKVHYSIIEDGGFAGIDQGVEWCVAGLDRNWAYNPSCKAARP
;
A
#
# COMPACT_ATOMS: atom_id res chain seq x y z
N ASN A 1 -6.98 16.94 -5.39
CA ASN A 1 -6.51 16.90 -3.98
C ASN A 1 -6.38 15.44 -3.60
N VAL A 2 -5.16 14.95 -3.35
CA VAL A 2 -4.88 13.53 -3.06
C VAL A 2 -5.63 13.08 -1.81
N ALA A 3 -6.32 11.92 -1.90
CA ALA A 3 -7.11 11.38 -0.80
C ALA A 3 -6.28 11.16 0.49
N PRO A 4 -6.93 11.18 1.67
CA PRO A 4 -6.27 10.86 2.94
C PRO A 4 -5.87 9.38 3.00
N CYS A 5 -4.90 9.06 3.86
CA CYS A 5 -4.30 7.74 4.01
C CYS A 5 -5.35 6.62 4.23
N GLU A 6 -6.43 6.92 4.95
CA GLU A 6 -7.47 5.97 5.35
C GLU A 6 -8.30 5.48 4.16
N LYS A 7 -8.41 6.28 3.09
CA LYS A 7 -9.20 5.92 1.90
C LYS A 7 -8.63 4.73 1.14
N ALA A 8 -7.33 4.48 1.26
CA ALA A 8 -6.63 3.39 0.57
C ALA A 8 -6.76 2.04 1.28
N LEU A 9 -7.13 2.01 2.57
CA LEU A 9 -7.03 0.80 3.40
C LEU A 9 -7.91 -0.35 2.92
N GLY A 10 -9.12 -0.04 2.43
CA GLY A 10 -10.02 -1.05 1.86
C GLY A 10 -9.41 -1.71 0.62
N ALA A 11 -8.96 -0.89 -0.34
CA ALA A 11 -8.30 -1.37 -1.55
C ALA A 11 -7.04 -2.21 -1.25
N ILE A 12 -6.23 -1.81 -0.27
CA ILE A 12 -5.04 -2.57 0.16
C ILE A 12 -5.45 -3.94 0.71
N SER A 13 -6.50 -3.99 1.54
CA SER A 13 -6.99 -5.25 2.11
C SER A 13 -7.44 -6.23 1.02
N ASP A 14 -8.25 -5.74 0.07
CA ASP A 14 -8.80 -6.56 -1.01
C ASP A 14 -7.70 -7.06 -1.95
N GLN A 15 -6.82 -6.16 -2.42
CA GLN A 15 -5.70 -6.51 -3.28
C GLN A 15 -4.70 -7.44 -2.60
N PHE A 16 -4.46 -7.27 -1.28
CA PHE A 16 -3.59 -8.16 -0.52
C PHE A 16 -4.15 -9.58 -0.49
N HIS A 17 -5.42 -9.73 -0.14
CA HIS A 17 -6.07 -11.04 -0.09
C HIS A 17 -6.10 -11.71 -1.47
N GLU A 18 -6.48 -10.97 -2.52
CA GLU A 18 -6.48 -11.49 -3.90
C GLU A 18 -5.08 -11.97 -4.33
N LYS A 19 -4.04 -11.20 -4.02
CA LYS A 19 -2.66 -11.54 -4.38
C LYS A 19 -2.15 -12.76 -3.60
N GLU A 20 -2.44 -12.85 -2.30
CA GLU A 20 -2.08 -14.01 -1.46
C GLU A 20 -2.77 -15.29 -1.92
N ALA A 21 -4.06 -15.21 -2.25
CA ALA A 21 -4.82 -16.34 -2.76
C ALA A 21 -4.34 -16.78 -4.15
N THR A 22 -4.18 -15.83 -5.07
CA THR A 22 -3.93 -16.11 -6.50
C THR A 22 -2.50 -16.54 -6.78
N PHE A 23 -1.52 -15.84 -6.20
CA PHE A 23 -0.10 -16.06 -6.54
C PHE A 23 0.65 -16.92 -5.52
N TRP A 24 0.18 -16.98 -4.27
CA TRP A 24 0.92 -17.61 -3.19
C TRP A 24 0.17 -18.75 -2.50
N ASN A 25 -1.06 -19.05 -2.93
CA ASN A 25 -1.95 -20.05 -2.32
C ASN A 25 -1.99 -19.93 -0.78
N SER A 26 -2.05 -18.69 -0.30
CA SER A 26 -1.92 -18.32 1.10
C SER A 26 -3.25 -17.75 1.59
N PRO A 27 -3.79 -18.23 2.73
CA PRO A 27 -5.03 -17.70 3.30
C PRO A 27 -4.80 -16.44 4.15
N LEU A 28 -3.65 -15.78 4.00
CA LEU A 28 -3.35 -14.57 4.76
C LEU A 28 -4.29 -13.44 4.34
N VAL A 29 -4.88 -12.79 5.34
CA VAL A 29 -5.70 -11.59 5.18
C VAL A 29 -5.26 -10.53 6.16
N ILE A 30 -5.44 -9.26 5.79
CA ILE A 30 -5.31 -8.14 6.72
C ILE A 30 -6.61 -8.04 7.50
N THR A 31 -6.54 -8.16 8.82
CA THR A 31 -7.71 -8.08 9.72
C THR A 31 -7.88 -6.71 10.34
N GLY A 32 -6.86 -5.86 10.27
CA GLY A 32 -6.94 -4.49 10.74
C GLY A 32 -5.69 -3.68 10.45
N PHE A 33 -5.83 -2.36 10.59
CA PHE A 33 -4.73 -1.41 10.47
C PHE A 33 -4.59 -0.60 11.75
N SER A 34 -3.36 -0.20 12.09
CA SER A 34 -3.12 0.71 13.20
C SER A 34 -1.94 1.65 12.93
N ARG A 35 -1.88 2.76 13.67
CA ARG A 35 -0.83 3.77 13.56
C ARG A 35 -0.62 4.26 12.12
N ILE A 36 -1.70 4.41 11.37
CA ILE A 36 -1.66 5.01 10.03
C ILE A 36 -1.30 6.48 10.16
N HIS A 37 -0.26 6.89 9.43
CA HIS A 37 0.17 8.28 9.37
C HIS A 37 0.80 8.55 8.00
N GLU A 38 0.70 9.80 7.58
CA GLU A 38 1.45 10.29 6.43
C GLU A 38 2.94 10.33 6.76
N THR A 39 3.76 9.86 5.82
CA THR A 39 5.23 9.89 5.95
C THR A 39 5.88 10.90 5.01
N ALA A 40 5.24 11.19 3.87
CA ALA A 40 5.65 12.26 2.98
C ALA A 40 4.50 12.65 2.06
N PHE A 41 4.52 13.91 1.63
CA PHE A 41 3.66 14.41 0.56
C PHE A 41 4.55 15.03 -0.52
N ARG A 42 4.46 14.51 -1.75
CA ARG A 42 5.11 15.11 -2.92
C ARG A 42 4.06 15.93 -3.67
N PRO A 43 4.00 17.26 -3.46
CA PRO A 43 3.05 18.12 -4.16
C PRO A 43 3.40 18.22 -5.65
N TRP A 44 2.45 18.72 -6.43
CA TRP A 44 2.59 18.97 -7.86
C TRP A 44 3.90 19.73 -8.16
N GLN A 45 4.79 19.12 -8.92
CA GLN A 45 5.93 19.76 -9.58
C GLN A 45 5.81 19.48 -11.07
N SER A 46 6.35 20.36 -11.92
CA SER A 46 6.08 20.47 -13.37
C SER A 46 5.92 19.16 -14.17
N ASP A 47 6.51 18.04 -13.71
CA ASP A 47 6.48 16.73 -14.39
C ASP A 47 6.09 15.55 -13.47
N ASN A 48 5.51 15.79 -12.28
CA ASN A 48 5.19 14.75 -11.30
C ASN A 48 3.70 14.70 -10.93
N ILE A 49 3.10 13.51 -11.10
CA ILE A 49 1.76 13.21 -10.60
C ILE A 49 1.76 13.26 -9.05
N PRO A 50 0.87 14.04 -8.41
CA PRO A 50 0.81 14.14 -6.95
C PRO A 50 0.69 12.78 -6.28
N ARG A 51 1.53 12.57 -5.26
CA ARG A 51 1.57 11.31 -4.52
C ARG A 51 1.66 11.57 -3.02
N ARG A 52 0.74 10.97 -2.26
CA ARG A 52 0.78 10.94 -0.79
C ARG A 52 1.35 9.60 -0.34
N TYR A 53 2.37 9.63 0.51
CA TYR A 53 2.98 8.44 1.08
C TYR A 53 2.51 8.26 2.52
N CYS A 54 2.09 7.05 2.85
CA CYS A 54 1.53 6.70 4.14
C CYS A 54 2.23 5.45 4.66
N SER A 55 2.24 5.30 5.98
CA SER A 55 2.78 4.11 6.64
C SER A 55 2.04 3.80 7.92
N GLY A 56 2.10 2.55 8.34
CA GLY A 56 1.55 2.10 9.62
C GLY A 56 1.77 0.61 9.82
N ASP A 57 0.84 -0.01 10.52
CA ASP A 57 0.85 -1.46 10.73
C ASP A 57 -0.39 -2.13 10.15
N ALA A 58 -0.19 -3.32 9.61
CA ALA A 58 -1.23 -4.28 9.25
C ALA A 58 -1.18 -5.46 10.23
N LEU A 59 -2.32 -5.74 10.86
CA LEU A 59 -2.55 -6.97 11.62
C LEU A 59 -3.03 -8.04 10.64
N LEU A 60 -2.40 -9.21 10.66
CA LEU A 60 -2.78 -10.31 9.78
C LEU A 60 -3.50 -11.44 10.52
N SER A 61 -4.17 -12.30 9.76
CA SER A 61 -4.85 -13.50 10.27
C SER A 61 -3.92 -14.52 10.95
N ASP A 62 -2.61 -14.45 10.74
CA ASP A 62 -1.61 -15.25 11.47
C ASP A 62 -1.24 -14.69 12.85
N GLY A 63 -1.92 -13.63 13.30
CA GLY A 63 -1.70 -12.98 14.58
C GLY A 63 -0.46 -12.08 14.62
N LYS A 64 0.28 -11.94 13.51
CA LYS A 64 1.47 -11.09 13.46
C LYS A 64 1.13 -9.70 12.93
N VAL A 65 1.76 -8.71 13.54
CA VAL A 65 1.72 -7.32 13.10
C VAL A 65 2.91 -7.05 12.19
N ARG A 66 2.66 -6.51 11.00
CA ARG A 66 3.70 -6.18 10.01
C ARG A 66 3.56 -4.72 9.59
N LYS A 67 4.68 -4.09 9.24
CA LYS A 67 4.66 -2.72 8.71
C LYS A 67 4.04 -2.70 7.31
N VAL A 68 3.17 -1.74 7.06
CA VAL A 68 2.62 -1.47 5.73
C VAL A 68 3.06 -0.08 5.28
N HIS A 69 3.52 0.01 4.04
CA HIS A 69 3.90 1.24 3.37
C HIS A 69 3.11 1.33 2.08
N TYR A 70 2.52 2.48 1.80
CA TYR A 70 1.75 2.65 0.59
C TYR A 70 1.75 4.10 0.14
N SER A 71 1.35 4.30 -1.10
CA SER A 71 1.21 5.62 -1.66
C SER A 71 -0.04 5.72 -2.52
N ILE A 72 -0.67 6.89 -2.45
CA ILE A 72 -1.90 7.23 -3.16
C ILE A 72 -1.54 8.21 -4.27
N ILE A 73 -1.89 7.86 -5.49
CA ILE A 73 -1.60 8.63 -6.70
C ILE A 73 -2.93 9.19 -7.22
N GLU A 74 -2.99 10.52 -7.32
CA GLU A 74 -4.08 11.19 -8.05
C GLU A 74 -3.92 10.80 -9.53
N ASP A 75 -4.84 9.99 -10.09
CA ASP A 75 -4.82 9.42 -11.46
C ASP A 75 -3.88 8.22 -11.76
N GLY A 76 -3.42 7.47 -10.74
CA GLY A 76 -2.48 6.35 -10.94
C GLY A 76 -3.03 4.92 -10.90
N GLY A 77 -4.33 4.69 -11.05
CA GLY A 77 -4.94 3.36 -10.94
C GLY A 77 -4.34 2.34 -11.91
N PHE A 78 -4.22 1.08 -11.48
CA PHE A 78 -3.90 -0.03 -12.37
C PHE A 78 -5.02 -0.12 -13.42
N ALA A 79 -4.75 0.33 -14.64
CA ALA A 79 -5.70 0.50 -15.75
C ALA A 79 -6.75 1.63 -15.62
N GLY A 80 -6.40 2.79 -15.05
CA GLY A 80 -7.04 4.06 -15.40
C GLY A 80 -8.52 4.25 -15.06
N ILE A 81 -9.06 3.59 -14.02
CA ILE A 81 -10.48 3.75 -13.62
C ILE A 81 -10.67 4.43 -12.25
N ASP A 82 -9.69 4.46 -11.34
CA ASP A 82 -9.79 5.19 -10.07
C ASP A 82 -8.39 5.52 -9.50
N GLN A 83 -8.31 6.34 -8.43
CA GLN A 83 -7.04 6.70 -7.77
C GLN A 83 -6.18 5.45 -7.48
N GLY A 84 -4.90 5.50 -7.88
CA GLY A 84 -3.98 4.37 -7.74
C GLY A 84 -3.41 4.25 -6.34
N VAL A 85 -3.44 3.03 -5.80
CA VAL A 85 -2.77 2.70 -4.54
C VAL A 85 -1.67 1.69 -4.82
N GLU A 86 -0.43 2.09 -4.57
CA GLU A 86 0.72 1.18 -4.54
C GLU A 86 1.05 0.87 -3.09
N TRP A 87 1.22 -0.41 -2.74
CA TRP A 87 1.40 -0.84 -1.35
C TRP A 87 2.41 -1.98 -1.21
N CYS A 88 2.96 -2.10 -0.01
CA CYS A 88 3.92 -3.12 0.37
C CYS A 88 3.81 -3.44 1.87
N VAL A 89 3.66 -4.73 2.20
CA VAL A 89 3.70 -5.25 3.57
C VAL A 89 5.08 -5.83 3.85
N ALA A 90 5.81 -5.23 4.78
CA ALA A 90 7.16 -5.63 5.14
C ALA A 90 7.19 -7.10 5.60
N GLY A 91 8.09 -7.89 5.00
CA GLY A 91 8.22 -9.32 5.26
C GLY A 91 7.23 -10.21 4.49
N LEU A 92 6.34 -9.65 3.68
CA LEU A 92 5.46 -10.38 2.75
C LEU A 92 5.57 -9.90 1.30
N ASP A 93 6.51 -9.01 1.00
CA ASP A 93 6.89 -8.65 -0.37
C ASP A 93 7.74 -9.78 -1.03
N ARG A 94 7.08 -10.91 -1.28
CA ARG A 94 7.70 -12.17 -1.75
C ARG A 94 8.33 -12.08 -3.13
N ASN A 95 7.82 -11.22 -4.01
CA ASN A 95 8.38 -11.02 -5.35
C ASN A 95 9.48 -9.95 -5.40
N TRP A 96 9.86 -9.37 -4.26
CA TRP A 96 10.86 -8.31 -4.16
C TRP A 96 10.55 -7.08 -5.03
N ALA A 97 9.30 -6.87 -5.46
CA ALA A 97 8.96 -5.79 -6.38
C ALA A 97 9.23 -4.40 -5.78
N TYR A 98 9.33 -4.30 -4.45
CA TYR A 98 9.68 -3.06 -3.76
C TYR A 98 10.88 -3.25 -2.81
N ASN A 99 11.71 -4.28 -3.04
CA ASN A 99 12.84 -4.60 -2.17
C ASN A 99 14.04 -3.66 -2.38
N PRO A 100 14.82 -3.32 -1.33
CA PRO A 100 14.63 -3.72 0.07
C PRO A 100 13.69 -2.82 0.87
N SER A 101 12.82 -3.46 1.64
CA SER A 101 11.94 -2.79 2.62
C SER A 101 11.00 -1.75 2.02
N CYS A 102 10.32 -2.09 0.93
CA CYS A 102 9.36 -1.20 0.27
C CYS A 102 10.00 0.08 -0.30
N LYS A 103 11.27 0.06 -0.71
CA LYS A 103 12.03 1.24 -1.15
C LYS A 103 11.41 1.97 -2.32
N ALA A 104 10.78 1.26 -3.25
CA ALA A 104 10.07 1.87 -4.37
C ALA A 104 8.70 2.46 -3.99
N ALA A 105 8.15 2.09 -2.82
CA ALA A 105 6.93 2.66 -2.24
C ALA A 105 7.21 3.68 -1.12
N ARG A 106 8.49 4.02 -0.90
CA ARG A 106 8.97 5.06 0.02
C ARG A 106 9.69 6.14 -0.81
N PRO A 107 9.82 7.37 -0.30
CA PRO A 107 10.51 8.46 -1.02
C PRO A 107 11.99 8.18 -1.27
#